data_AF-A3QHM8-F1
#
_entry.id   AF-A3QHM8-F1
#
_cell.length_a   1.000
_cell.length_b   1.000
_cell.length_c   1.000
_cell.angle_alpha   90.00
_cell.angle_beta   90.00
_cell.angle_gamma   90.00
#
_symmetry.space_group_name_H-M   'P 1'
#
loop_
_entity.id
_entity.type
_entity.pdbx_description
1 polymer ?
#
loop_
_entity_poly.entity_id
_entity_poly.type
_entity_poly.pdbx_seq_one_letter_code
_entity_poly.pdbx_strand_id
1 'polypeptide(L)' 'MDLNATVWGQVYLVLALIVIYLTIRYAKGISNNLSLVVFYTCILNVFMPPVGWIYCFYWFRRSALGKIS' A
#
# COMPACT_ATOMS: atom_id res chain seq x y z
N MET A 1 18.10 -6.50 26.63
CA MET A 1 16.82 -5.92 26.18
C MET A 1 16.99 -5.63 24.70
N ASP A 2 16.97 -6.70 23.92
CA ASP A 2 17.53 -6.70 22.58
C ASP A 2 16.42 -6.39 21.60
N LEU A 3 16.16 -5.09 21.43
CA LEU A 3 15.36 -4.56 20.34
C LEU A 3 16.08 -4.90 19.04
N ASN A 4 15.86 -6.12 18.56
CA ASN A 4 16.46 -6.64 17.35
C ASN A 4 15.89 -5.83 16.17
N ALA A 5 16.66 -4.85 15.69
CA ALA A 5 16.31 -4.03 14.53
C ALA A 5 15.92 -4.90 13.31
N THR A 6 16.47 -6.12 13.25
CA THR A 6 16.12 -7.16 12.28
C THR A 6 14.66 -7.59 12.35
N VAL A 7 14.11 -7.80 13.56
CA VAL A 7 12.70 -8.20 13.77
C VAL A 7 11.78 -7.05 13.37
N TRP A 8 12.12 -5.82 13.73
CA TRP A 8 11.37 -4.65 13.29
C TRP A 8 11.38 -4.49 11.77
N GLY A 9 12.52 -4.67 11.12
CA GLY A 9 12.64 -4.64 9.66
C GLY A 9 11.75 -5.69 8.98
N GLN A 10 11.70 -6.91 9.52
CA GLN A 10 10.83 -7.98 9.01
C GLN A 10 9.34 -7.62 9.14
N VAL A 11 8.92 -7.10 10.28
CA VAL A 11 7.53 -6.67 10.51
C VAL A 11 7.14 -5.57 9.51
N TYR A 12 8.01 -4.58 9.30
CA TYR A 12 7.78 -3.52 8.31
C TYR A 12 7.67 -4.07 6.89
N LEU A 13 8.50 -5.04 6.52
CA LEU A 13 8.49 -5.65 5.19
C LEU A 13 7.19 -6.44 4.94
N VAL A 14 6.72 -7.19 5.93
CA VAL A 14 5.42 -7.90 5.83
C VAL A 14 4.27 -6.90 5.74
N LEU A 15 4.28 -5.83 6.54
CA LEU A 15 3.27 -4.78 6.44
C LEU A 15 3.26 -4.15 5.04
N ALA A 16 4.44 -3.87 4.46
CA ALA A 16 4.58 -3.29 3.13
C ALA A 16 3.92 -4.17 2.08
N LEU A 17 4.15 -5.48 2.12
CA LEU A 17 3.51 -6.44 1.22
C LEU A 17 1.99 -6.47 1.37
N ILE A 18 1.47 -6.46 2.60
CA ILE A 18 0.02 -6.47 2.87
C ILE A 18 -0.65 -5.26 2.24
N VAL A 19 -0.05 -4.08 2.41
CA VAL A 19 -0.62 -2.84 1.90
C VAL A 19 -0.44 -2.70 0.39
N ILE A 20 0.68 -3.16 -0.18
CA ILE A 20 0.83 -3.25 -1.63
C ILE A 20 -0.30 -4.10 -2.21
N TYR A 21 -0.54 -5.28 -1.63
CA TYR A 21 -1.63 -6.17 -2.04
C TYR A 21 -3.02 -5.51 -1.93
N LEU A 22 -3.31 -4.86 -0.80
CA LEU A 22 -4.56 -4.15 -0.58
C LEU A 22 -4.75 -3.02 -1.61
N THR A 23 -3.72 -2.21 -1.84
CA THR A 23 -3.78 -1.09 -2.80
C THR A 23 -4.11 -1.59 -4.20
N ILE A 24 -3.46 -2.68 -4.64
CA ILE A 24 -3.73 -3.31 -5.93
C ILE A 24 -5.17 -3.81 -5.99
N ARG A 25 -5.66 -4.47 -4.93
CA ARG A 25 -7.03 -4.97 -4.85
C ARG A 25 -8.06 -3.85 -4.95
N TYR A 26 -7.83 -2.71 -4.29
CA TYR A 26 -8.73 -1.56 -4.33
C TYR A 26 -8.66 -0.79 -5.65
N ALA A 27 -7.48 -0.75 -6.29
CA ALA A 27 -7.30 -0.11 -7.58
C ALA A 27 -7.86 -0.95 -8.75
N LYS A 28 -7.99 -2.27 -8.56
CA LYS A 28 -8.51 -3.20 -9.55
C LYS A 28 -9.99 -2.92 -9.85
N GLY A 29 -10.25 -2.34 -11.02
CA GLY A 29 -11.59 -1.96 -11.50
C GLY A 29 -11.89 -0.46 -11.45
N ILE A 30 -11.02 0.36 -10.87
CA ILE A 30 -11.21 1.83 -10.76
C ILE A 30 -10.10 2.60 -11.47
N SER A 31 -8.87 2.07 -11.46
CA SER A 31 -7.74 2.69 -12.13
C SER A 31 -7.69 2.33 -13.61
N ASN A 32 -7.61 3.34 -14.48
CA ASN A 32 -7.29 3.16 -15.90
C ASN A 32 -5.89 2.56 -16.11
N ASN A 33 -4.96 2.79 -15.17
CA ASN A 33 -3.57 2.38 -15.29
C ASN A 33 -3.13 1.65 -14.02
N LEU A 34 -3.47 0.37 -13.91
CA LEU A 34 -3.16 -0.46 -12.74
C LEU A 34 -1.64 -0.62 -12.52
N SER A 35 -0.87 -0.76 -13.61
CA SER A 35 0.59 -0.90 -13.56
C SER A 35 1.27 0.32 -12.93
N LEU A 36 0.79 1.52 -13.24
CA LEU A 36 1.32 2.77 -12.67
C LEU A 36 1.04 2.84 -11.16
N VAL A 37 -0.15 2.41 -10.73
CA VAL A 37 -0.52 2.38 -9.30
C VAL A 37 0.38 1.42 -8.53
N VAL A 38 0.65 0.23 -9.07
CA VAL A 38 1.59 -0.74 -8.50
C VAL A 38 2.98 -0.13 -8.37
N PHE A 39 3.47 0.52 -9.43
CA PHE A 39 4.79 1.14 -9.45
C PHE A 39 4.94 2.23 -8.37
N TYR A 40 3.97 3.14 -8.27
CA TYR A 40 3.95 4.16 -7.23
C TYR A 40 3.86 3.57 -5.83
N THR A 41 3.00 2.56 -5.62
CA THR A 41 2.84 1.91 -4.33
C THR A 41 4.11 1.18 -3.88
N CYS A 42 4.84 0.53 -4.78
CA CYS A 42 6.12 -0.11 -4.47
C CYS A 42 7.19 0.93 -4.10
N ILE A 43 7.34 1.99 -4.90
CA ILE A 43 8.32 3.04 -4.64
C ILE A 43 8.02 3.76 -3.32
N LEU A 44 6.76 4.14 -3.08
CA LEU A 44 6.36 4.80 -1.84
C LEU A 44 6.58 3.90 -0.63
N ASN A 45 6.25 2.61 -0.68
CA ASN A 45 6.48 1.72 0.46
C ASN A 45 7.96 1.51 0.78
N VAL A 46 8.82 1.47 -0.24
CA VAL A 46 10.27 1.25 -0.06
C VAL A 46 10.98 2.51 0.43
N PHE A 47 10.64 3.68 -0.09
CA PHE A 47 11.30 4.94 0.30
C PHE A 47 10.69 5.61 1.54
N MET A 48 9.37 5.54 1.69
CA MET A 48 8.64 6.16 2.79
C MET A 48 7.41 5.31 3.17
N PRO A 49 7.57 4.27 4.00
CA PRO A 49 6.45 3.47 4.49
C PRO A 49 5.22 4.28 4.96
N PRO A 50 5.36 5.42 5.70
CA PRO A 50 4.18 6.22 6.08
C PRO A 50 3.42 6.82 4.89
N VAL A 51 4.11 7.18 3.80
CA VAL A 51 3.47 7.73 2.60
C VAL A 51 2.76 6.63 1.82
N GLY A 52 3.33 5.42 1.78
CA GLY A 52 2.68 4.23 1.23
C GLY A 52 1.33 3.92 1.90
N TRP A 53 1.22 4.15 3.22
CA TRP A 53 -0.03 3.95 3.97
C TRP A 53 -1.11 4.95 3.59
N ILE A 54 -0.73 6.23 3.51
CA ILE A 54 -1.64 7.31 3.11
C ILE A 54 -2.16 7.05 1.69
N TYR A 55 -1.28 6.59 0.79
CA TYR A 55 -1.65 6.26 -0.57
C TYR A 55 -2.59 5.05 -0.66
N CYS A 56 -2.37 4.01 0.15
CA CYS A 56 -3.30 2.89 0.26
C CYS A 56 -4.66 3.32 0.81
N PHE A 57 -4.68 4.18 1.84
CA PHE A 57 -5.92 4.70 2.40
C PHE A 57 -6.72 5.55 1.39
N TYR A 58 -6.02 6.33 0.56
CA TYR A 58 -6.62 7.06 -0.54
C TYR A 58 -7.34 6.13 -1.53
N TRP A 59 -6.68 5.05 -1.96
CA TRP A 59 -7.29 4.05 -2.85
C TRP A 59 -8.42 3.27 -2.18
N PHE A 60 -8.30 2.96 -0.88
CA PHE A 60 -9.37 2.35 -0.09
C PHE A 60 -10.62 3.23 -0.09
N ARG A 61 -10.49 4.52 0.26
CA ARG A 61 -11.62 5.47 0.22
C ARG A 61 -12.23 5.58 -1.17
N ARG A 62 -11.40 5.64 -2.20
CA ARG A 62 -11.85 5.74 -3.59
C ARG A 62 -12.62 4.49 -4.02
N SER A 63 -12.20 3.31 -3.56
CA SER A 63 -12.92 2.05 -3.78
C SER A 63 -14.23 1.92 -3.01
N ALA A 64 -14.32 2.52 -1.83
CA ALA A 64 -15.58 2.61 -1.09
C ALA A 64 -16.58 3.56 -1.76
N LEU A 65 -16.10 4.69 -2.28
CA LEU A 65 -16.94 5.68 -2.98
C LEU A 65 -17.45 5.17 -4.34
N GLY A 66 -16.62 4.44 -5.10
CA GLY A 66 -17.01 3.86 -6.40
C GLY A 66 -18.04 2.73 -6.31
N LYS A 67 -18.35 2.21 -5.12
CA LYS A 67 -19.41 1.21 -4.90
C LYS A 67 -20.79 1.82 -4.61
N ILE A 68 -20.89 3.14 -4.47
CA ILE A 68 -22.12 3.86 -4.10
C ILE A 68 -22.79 4.51 -5.32
N SER A 69 -22.13 4.56 -6.47
CA SER A 69 -22.68 5.00 -7.76
C SER A 69 -23.02 3.82 -8.65
#